data_AF-A0A0L0N9U4-F1
#
_entry.id   AF-A0A0L0N9U4-F1
#
_cell.length_a   1.000
_cell.length_b   1.000
_cell.length_c   1.000
_cell.angle_alpha   90.00
_cell.angle_beta   90.00
_cell.angle_gamma   90.00
#
_symmetry.space_group_name_H-M   'P 1'
#
loop_
_entity.id
_entity.type
_entity.pdbx_description
1 polymer ?
#
loop_
_entity_poly.entity_id
_entity_poly.type
_entity_poly.pdbx_seq_one_letter_code
_entity_poly.pdbx_strand_id
1 'polypeptide(L)'
;MPAYSESNIESAINDRLNGLSMRKAAAKWGIPESTLRSRALGNQSRAGAHRDQQRLSTDKEKRLVRWILSQESLGYCPTHRQVRYIVT
;
A
#
# COMPACT_ATOMS: atom_id res chain seq x y z
N MET A 1 -3.23 -11.99 4.37
CA MET A 1 -2.54 -10.67 4.44
C MET A 1 -1.48 -10.78 5.52
N PRO A 2 -0.28 -10.18 5.36
CA PRO A 2 0.67 -10.10 6.48
C PRO A 2 -0.01 -9.42 7.67
N ALA A 3 0.32 -9.83 8.89
CA ALA A 3 -0.28 -9.30 10.12
C ALA A 3 0.11 -7.83 10.42
N TYR A 4 0.93 -7.21 9.58
CA TYR A 4 1.45 -5.86 9.72
C TYR A 4 1.23 -5.04 8.45
N SER A 5 1.00 -3.74 8.61
CA SER A 5 0.82 -2.76 7.55
C SER A 5 2.13 -2.01 7.23
N GLU A 6 2.16 -1.25 6.13
CA GLU A 6 3.28 -0.36 5.81
C GLU A 6 3.51 0.71 6.90
N SER A 7 2.44 1.21 7.53
CA SER A 7 2.56 2.16 8.65
C SER A 7 3.31 1.57 9.84
N ASN A 8 3.16 0.27 10.11
CA ASN A 8 3.89 -0.41 11.17
C ASN A 8 5.39 -0.45 10.82
N ILE A 9 5.74 -0.71 9.56
CA ILE A 9 7.12 -0.74 9.07
C ILE A 9 7.76 0.64 9.22
N GLU A 10 7.09 1.70 8.78
CA GLU A 10 7.56 3.08 8.92
C GLU A 10 7.79 3.44 10.39
N SER A 11 6.84 3.09 11.27
CA SER A 11 6.97 3.32 12.70
C SER A 11 8.12 2.53 13.32
N ALA A 12 8.36 1.30 12.87
CA ALA A 12 9.48 0.49 13.31
C ALA A 12 10.84 1.02 12.83
N ILE A 13 10.90 1.61 11.64
CA ILE A 13 12.11 2.32 11.15
C ILE A 13 12.37 3.55 12.01
N ASN A 14 11.35 4.34 12.32
CA ASN A 14 11.51 5.50 13.20
C ASN A 14 12.00 5.10 14.59
N ASP A 15 11.43 4.06 15.19
CA ASP A 15 11.90 3.51 16.46
C ASP A 15 13.36 3.04 16.41
N ARG A 16 13.77 2.42 15.29
CA ARG A 16 15.16 2.01 15.04
C ARG A 16 16.10 3.21 14.95
N LEU A 17 15.66 4.33 14.37
CA LEU A 17 16.41 5.59 14.30
C LEU A 17 16.47 6.27 15.68
N ASN A 18 15.42 6.14 16.49
CA ASN A 18 15.35 6.62 17.88
C ASN A 18 16.18 5.77 18.87
N GLY A 19 16.96 4.79 18.39
CA GLY A 19 17.90 4.02 19.20
C GLY A 19 17.41 2.67 19.69
N LEU A 20 16.19 2.23 19.32
CA LEU A 20 15.77 0.85 19.59
C LEU A 20 16.56 -0.13 18.73
N SER A 21 16.89 -1.29 19.30
CA SER A 21 17.52 -2.36 18.52
C SER A 21 16.54 -2.92 17.49
N MET A 22 17.08 -3.43 16.37
CA MET A 22 16.27 -4.00 15.26
C MET A 22 15.24 -5.03 15.76
N ARG A 23 15.69 -5.93 16.65
CA ARG A 23 14.86 -6.98 17.24
C ARG A 23 13.74 -6.42 18.13
N LYS A 24 14.03 -5.38 18.94
CA LYS A 24 13.03 -4.73 19.81
C LYS A 24 12.00 -3.95 18.99
N ALA A 25 12.44 -3.19 17.98
CA ALA A 25 11.55 -2.46 17.09
C ALA A 25 10.64 -3.43 16.31
N ALA A 26 11.21 -4.50 15.74
CA ALA A 26 10.47 -5.54 15.03
C ALA A 26 9.41 -6.21 15.92
N ALA A 27 9.78 -6.59 17.15
CA ALA A 27 8.86 -7.20 18.11
C ALA A 27 7.74 -6.24 18.55
N LYS A 28 8.06 -4.96 18.80
CA LYS A 28 7.10 -3.93 19.20
C LYS A 28 5.99 -3.73 18.17
N TRP A 29 6.33 -3.78 16.89
CA TRP A 29 5.40 -3.54 15.78
C TRP A 29 4.88 -4.83 15.12
N GLY A 30 5.24 -6.01 15.64
CA GLY A 30 4.78 -7.31 15.12
C GLY A 30 5.28 -7.64 13.72
N ILE A 31 6.49 -7.19 13.36
CA ILE A 31 7.06 -7.31 12.01
C ILE A 31 8.22 -8.32 12.04
N PRO A 32 8.39 -9.16 11.00
CA PRO A 32 9.61 -9.96 10.86
C PRO A 32 10.86 -9.07 10.80
N GLU A 33 11.89 -9.42 11.57
CA GLU A 33 13.15 -8.66 11.60
C GLU A 33 13.80 -8.57 10.21
N SER A 34 13.70 -9.63 9.41
CA SER A 34 14.20 -9.67 8.03
C SER A 34 13.53 -8.59 7.17
N THR A 35 12.22 -8.39 7.32
CA THR A 35 11.48 -7.34 6.62
C THR A 35 11.93 -5.96 7.07
N LEU A 36 12.03 -5.73 8.39
CA LEU A 36 12.50 -4.44 8.92
C LEU A 36 13.93 -4.13 8.44
N ARG A 37 14.82 -5.12 8.44
CA ARG A 37 16.20 -4.99 7.95
C ARG A 37 16.25 -4.61 6.47
N SER A 38 15.54 -5.32 5.61
CA SER A 38 15.48 -4.98 4.18
C SER A 38 14.93 -3.58 3.95
N ARG A 39 13.91 -3.18 4.71
CA ARG A 39 13.31 -1.84 4.59
C ARG A 39 14.22 -0.74 5.10
N ALA A 40 14.98 -0.98 6.18
CA ALA A 40 16.00 -0.05 6.66
C ALA A 40 17.16 0.14 5.67
N LEU A 41 17.41 -0.84 4.79
CA LEU A 41 18.39 -0.75 3.69
C LEU A 41 17.82 -0.01 2.46
N GLY A 42 16.57 0.45 2.50
CA GLY A 42 15.93 1.18 1.40
C GLY A 42 15.18 0.31 0.39
N ASN A 43 14.99 -0.99 0.66
CA ASN A 43 14.19 -1.82 -0.24
C ASN A 43 12.74 -1.31 -0.28
N GLN A 44 12.19 -1.23 -1.49
CA GLN A 44 10.81 -0.83 -1.70
C GLN A 44 9.83 -1.91 -1.23
N SER A 45 8.59 -1.49 -0.96
CA SER A 45 7.49 -2.44 -0.80
C SER A 45 7.25 -3.18 -2.11
N ARG A 46 6.68 -4.39 -2.02
CA ARG A 46 6.24 -5.12 -3.21
C ARG A 46 5.30 -4.27 -4.07
N ALA A 47 4.37 -3.56 -3.43
CA ALA A 47 3.44 -2.67 -4.13
C ALA A 47 4.17 -1.51 -4.85
N GLY A 48 5.17 -0.91 -4.21
CA GLY A 48 5.99 0.14 -4.81
C GLY A 48 6.85 -0.36 -5.98
N ALA A 49 7.55 -1.48 -5.77
CA ALA A 49 8.44 -2.08 -6.78
C ALA A 49 7.68 -2.54 -8.04
N HIS A 50 6.42 -2.96 -7.89
CA HIS A 50 5.56 -3.39 -8.99
C HIS A 50 4.59 -2.29 -9.46
N ARG A 51 4.77 -1.04 -9.06
CA ARG A 51 3.89 0.07 -9.44
C ARG A 51 3.87 0.25 -10.97
N ASP A 52 5.03 0.22 -11.61
CA ASP A 52 5.15 0.45 -13.06
C ASP A 52 4.67 -0.76 -13.90
N GLN A 53 4.47 -1.90 -13.25
CA GLN A 53 3.92 -3.11 -13.86
C GLN A 53 2.39 -3.17 -13.80
N GLN A 54 1.75 -2.22 -13.09
CA GLN A 54 0.29 -2.15 -13.03
C GLN A 54 -0.27 -1.67 -14.37
N ARG A 55 -1.45 -2.20 -14.73
CA ARG A 55 -2.18 -1.79 -15.95
C ARG A 55 -2.69 -0.34 -15.89
N LEU A 56 -2.70 0.22 -14.69
CA LEU A 56 -3.38 1.44 -14.30
C LEU A 56 -2.43 2.22 -13.40
N SER A 57 -2.26 3.51 -13.66
CA SER A 57 -1.56 4.37 -12.72
C SER A 57 -2.42 4.62 -11.49
N THR A 58 -1.78 4.91 -10.36
CA THR A 58 -2.48 5.24 -9.10
C THR A 58 -3.50 6.37 -9.28
N ASP A 59 -3.24 7.35 -10.15
CA ASP A 59 -4.17 8.45 -10.42
C ASP A 59 -5.40 8.02 -11.22
N LYS A 60 -5.22 7.10 -12.17
CA LYS A 60 -6.34 6.49 -12.89
C LYS A 60 -7.19 5.63 -11.97
N GLU A 61 -6.58 4.86 -11.07
CA GLU A 61 -7.30 4.07 -10.05
C GLU A 61 -8.12 4.99 -9.12
N LYS A 62 -7.51 6.07 -8.61
CA LYS A 62 -8.22 7.05 -7.76
C LYS A 62 -9.40 7.71 -8.48
N ARG A 63 -9.28 7.97 -9.78
CA ARG A 63 -10.38 8.49 -10.60
C ARG A 63 -11.49 7.44 -10.73
N LEU A 64 -11.12 6.19 -11.04
CA LEU A 64 -12.07 5.10 -11.16
C LEU A 64 -12.85 4.87 -9.86
N VAL A 65 -12.16 4.81 -8.71
CA VAL A 65 -12.78 4.63 -7.40
C VAL A 65 -13.78 5.75 -7.12
N ARG A 66 -13.39 7.02 -7.31
CA ARG A 66 -14.30 8.16 -7.12
C ARG A 66 -15.54 8.03 -8.00
N TRP A 67 -15.36 7.68 -9.27
CA TRP A 67 -16.49 7.50 -10.18
C TRP A 67 -17.42 6.36 -9.74
N ILE A 68 -16.88 5.19 -9.35
CA ILE A 68 -17.69 4.06 -8.86
C ILE A 68 -18.50 4.47 -7.62
N LEU A 69 -17.87 5.12 -6.65
CA LEU A 69 -18.54 5.59 -5.43
C LEU A 69 -19.64 6.62 -5.75
N SER A 70 -19.42 7.49 -6.73
CA SER A 70 -20.46 8.41 -7.20
C SER A 70 -21.63 7.66 -7.86
N GLN A 71 -21.37 6.60 -8.64
CA GLN A 71 -22.44 5.78 -9.21
C GLN A 71 -23.24 5.04 -8.12
N GLU A 72 -22.55 4.48 -7.14
CA GLU A 72 -23.17 3.81 -5.99
C GLU A 72 -24.06 4.77 -5.20
N SER A 73 -23.61 6.01 -4.94
CA SER A 73 -24.44 7.02 -4.26
C SER A 73 -25.71 7.40 -5.02
N LEU A 74 -25.72 7.19 -6.34
CA LEU A 74 -26.87 7.42 -7.21
C LEU A 74 -27.73 6.16 -7.38
N GLY A 75 -27.36 5.04 -6.75
CA GLY A 75 -28.04 3.75 -6.86
C GLY A 75 -27.78 3.00 -8.16
N TYR A 76 -26.79 3.42 -8.96
CA TYR A 76 -26.43 2.78 -10.21
C TYR A 76 -25.33 1.72 -10.01
N CYS A 77 -25.49 0.57 -10.65
CA CYS A 77 -24.46 -0.47 -10.72
C CYS A 77 -23.59 -0.25 -11.97
N PRO A 78 -22.29 0.08 -11.83
CA PRO A 78 -21.39 0.25 -12.96
C PRO A 78 -21.20 -1.05 -13.74
N THR A 79 -21.34 -1.00 -15.06
CA THR A 79 -21.02 -2.14 -15.93
C THR A 79 -19.53 -2.20 -16.24
N HIS A 80 -19.01 -3.41 -16.50
CA HIS A 80 -17.61 -3.61 -16.90
C HIS A 80 -17.20 -2.76 -18.12
N ARG A 81 -18.12 -2.56 -19.09
CA ARG A 81 -17.89 -1.72 -20.27
C ARG A 81 -17.67 -0.25 -19.88
N GLN A 82 -18.47 0.29 -18.97
CA GLN A 82 -18.33 1.67 -18.48
C GLN A 82 -17.04 1.86 -17.68
N VAL A 83 -16.71 0.90 -16.80
CA VAL A 83 -15.46 0.88 -16.02
C VAL A 83 -14.24 0.92 -16.95
N ARG A 84 -14.24 0.13 -18.03
CA ARG A 84 -13.14 0.14 -19.00
C ARG A 84 -13.04 1.46 -19.75
N TYR A 85 -14.18 2.03 -20.14
CA TYR A 85 -14.23 3.31 -20.87
C TYR A 85 -13.63 4.46 -20.07
N ILE A 86 -13.95 4.58 -18.77
CA ILE A 86 -13.50 5.72 -17.96
C ILE A 86 -12.03 5.66 -17.54
N VAL A 87 -11.40 4.50 -17.71
CA VAL A 87 -10.01 4.20 -17.37
C VAL A 87 -9.06 4.34 -18.56
N THR A 88 -9.61 4.30 -19.77
CA THR A 88 -8.85 4.43 -21.02
C THR A 88 -8.22 5.83 -21.07
#